data_AF-A0A519UW42-F1
#
_entry.id   AF-A0A519UW42-F1
#
_cell.length_a   1.000
_cell.length_b   1.000
_cell.length_c   1.000
_cell.angle_alpha   90.00
_cell.angle_beta   90.00
_cell.angle_gamma   90.00
#
_symmetry.space_group_name_H-M   'P 1'
#
loop_
_entity.id
_entity.type
_entity.pdbx_description
1 polymer ?
#
loop_
_entity_poly.entity_id
_entity_poly.type
_entity_poly.pdbx_seq_one_letter_code
_entity_poly.pdbx_strand_id
1 'polypeptide(L)'
;MMRLNLIFFLAILAISNINCTAQNVNKKTSTSNKLEVITGADQTEKYLPYLKGKRIGLVANQSSLIGKKSSVDSLVSLGIKIVKVFGPEHGFRGNASNGAVVNNEIDAKTGIPIISLYGKNE
;
A
#
# COMPACT_ATOMS: atom_id res chain seq x y z
N MET A 1 -14.63 18.39 54.42
CA MET A 1 -14.55 18.43 52.94
C MET A 1 -13.20 18.89 52.39
N MET A 2 -12.57 19.98 52.89
CA MET A 2 -11.27 20.47 52.34
C MET A 2 -10.07 19.54 52.52
N ARG A 3 -9.99 18.72 53.59
CA ARG A 3 -8.84 17.83 53.83
C ARG A 3 -8.76 16.64 52.86
N LEU A 4 -9.89 16.15 52.33
CA LEU A 4 -9.91 15.03 51.40
C LEU A 4 -9.49 15.44 49.99
N ASN A 5 -9.92 16.63 49.54
CA ASN A 5 -9.50 17.21 48.27
C ASN A 5 -8.00 17.55 48.25
N LEU A 6 -7.43 17.97 49.39
CA LEU A 6 -6.00 18.26 49.50
C LEU A 6 -5.14 17.00 49.38
N ILE A 7 -5.58 15.88 49.96
CA ILE A 7 -4.90 14.58 49.84
C ILE A 7 -4.98 14.07 48.39
N PHE A 8 -6.14 14.25 47.72
CA PHE A 8 -6.30 13.89 46.31
C PHE A 8 -5.40 14.73 45.39
N PHE A 9 -5.26 16.02 45.68
CA PHE A 9 -4.40 16.92 44.90
C PHE A 9 -2.91 16.62 45.07
N LEU A 10 -2.48 16.28 46.30
CA LEU A 10 -1.11 15.84 46.59
C LEU A 10 -0.78 14.47 45.95
N ALA A 11 -1.75 13.56 45.86
CA ALA A 11 -1.58 12.27 45.20
C ALA A 11 -1.38 12.42 43.68
N ILE A 12 -2.09 13.35 43.03
CA ILE A 12 -1.95 13.61 41.59
C ILE A 12 -0.58 14.23 41.27
N LEU A 13 -0.06 15.13 42.13
CA LEU A 13 1.25 15.75 41.95
C LEU A 13 2.42 14.75 42.11
N ALA A 14 2.22 13.67 42.86
CA ALA A 14 3.23 12.62 43.05
C ALA A 14 3.39 11.71 41.81
N ILE A 15 2.34 11.57 40.98
CA ILE A 15 2.35 10.66 39.82
C ILE A 15 3.00 11.30 38.58
N SER A 16 3.07 12.64 38.51
CA SER A 16 3.62 13.37 37.36
C SER A 16 5.15 13.34 37.24
N ASN A 17 5.88 12.69 38.16
CA ASN A 17 7.35 12.62 38.14
C ASN A 17 7.91 11.22 37.81
N ILE A 18 7.08 10.31 37.30
CA ILE A 18 7.56 8.98 36.87
C ILE A 18 8.15 9.10 35.47
N ASN A 19 9.44 9.42 35.39
CA ASN A 19 10.21 9.26 34.17
C ASN A 19 10.46 7.76 33.92
N CYS A 20 9.63 7.14 33.08
CA CYS A 20 9.86 5.79 32.59
C CYS A 20 10.96 5.84 31.53
N THR A 21 12.19 5.52 31.90
CA THR A 21 13.27 5.33 30.94
C THR A 21 13.08 3.96 30.30
N ALA A 22 12.46 3.92 29.12
CA ALA A 22 12.45 2.73 28.29
C ALA A 22 13.91 2.35 27.98
N GLN A 23 14.34 1.16 28.38
CA GLN A 23 15.63 0.63 27.99
C GLN A 23 15.62 0.47 26.46
N ASN A 24 16.46 1.25 25.77
CA ASN A 24 16.83 0.96 24.40
C ASN A 24 17.57 -0.37 24.42
N VAL A 25 16.84 -1.47 24.17
CA VAL A 25 17.46 -2.73 23.78
C VAL A 25 18.22 -2.42 22.51
N ASN A 26 19.53 -2.28 22.67
CA ASN A 26 20.48 -2.17 21.59
C ASN A 26 20.31 -3.47 20.79
N LYS A 27 19.43 -3.41 19.78
CA LYS A 27 19.14 -4.50 18.87
C LYS A 27 20.45 -4.71 18.13
N LYS A 28 21.32 -5.56 18.69
CA LYS A 28 22.41 -6.18 17.96
C LYS A 28 21.73 -6.78 16.75
N THR A 29 21.84 -6.07 15.65
CA THR A 29 21.42 -6.51 14.33
C THR A 29 22.20 -7.79 14.11
N SER A 30 21.57 -8.92 14.39
CA SER A 30 21.96 -10.17 13.80
C SER A 30 21.85 -9.92 12.31
N THR A 31 23.00 -9.65 11.69
CA THR A 31 23.17 -9.65 10.24
C THR A 31 23.00 -11.10 9.78
N SER A 32 21.79 -11.63 9.92
CA SER A 32 21.35 -12.63 8.97
C SER A 32 21.31 -11.86 7.66
N ASN A 33 22.15 -12.28 6.70
CA ASN A 33 21.94 -11.95 5.30
C ASN A 33 20.60 -12.58 4.91
N LYS A 34 19.51 -11.95 5.34
CA LYS A 34 18.17 -12.31 4.92
C LYS A 34 18.11 -11.87 3.48
N LEU A 35 18.37 -12.82 2.57
CA LEU A 35 18.15 -12.63 1.15
C LEU A 35 16.75 -12.05 1.00
N GLU A 36 16.69 -10.81 0.54
CA GLU A 36 15.45 -10.10 0.35
C GLU A 36 14.66 -10.84 -0.73
N VAL A 37 13.39 -11.15 -0.43
CA VAL A 37 12.54 -11.81 -1.41
C VAL A 37 12.25 -10.81 -2.53
N ILE A 38 12.66 -11.14 -3.75
CA ILE A 38 12.38 -10.34 -4.94
C ILE A 38 11.04 -10.81 -5.51
N THR A 39 10.07 -9.90 -5.63
CA THR A 39 8.75 -10.25 -6.18
C THR A 39 8.83 -10.56 -7.67
N GLY A 40 7.82 -11.23 -8.23
CA GLY A 40 7.74 -11.44 -9.67
C GLY A 40 7.66 -10.13 -10.46
N ALA A 41 6.98 -9.12 -9.92
CA ALA A 41 6.83 -7.81 -10.55
C ALA A 41 8.17 -7.07 -10.68
N ASP A 42 9.07 -7.23 -9.69
CA ASP A 42 10.40 -6.60 -9.69
C ASP A 42 11.37 -7.19 -10.71
N GLN A 43 11.13 -8.42 -11.20
CA GLN A 43 12.00 -9.13 -12.13
C GLN A 43 11.69 -8.78 -13.59
N THR A 44 11.63 -7.48 -13.90
CA THR A 44 11.20 -6.94 -15.21
C THR A 44 11.96 -7.54 -16.39
N GLU A 45 13.25 -7.79 -16.23
CA GLU A 45 14.12 -8.40 -17.24
C GLU A 45 13.64 -9.78 -17.68
N LYS A 46 12.96 -10.53 -16.79
CA LYS A 46 12.46 -11.87 -17.10
C LYS A 46 11.20 -11.86 -17.96
N TYR A 47 10.38 -10.80 -17.89
CA TYR A 47 9.06 -10.82 -18.52
C TYR A 47 8.80 -9.72 -19.54
N LEU A 48 9.51 -8.59 -19.52
CA LEU A 48 9.34 -7.51 -20.50
C LEU A 48 9.46 -7.99 -21.97
N PRO A 49 10.39 -8.90 -22.33
CA PRO A 49 10.47 -9.40 -23.70
C PRO A 49 9.17 -10.07 -24.19
N TYR A 50 8.45 -10.76 -23.32
CA TYR A 50 7.19 -11.42 -23.66
C TYR A 50 6.03 -10.43 -23.84
N LEU A 51 6.11 -9.24 -23.23
CA LEU A 51 5.05 -8.23 -23.29
C LEU A 51 5.19 -7.30 -24.50
N LYS A 52 6.40 -7.19 -25.07
CA LYS A 52 6.70 -6.24 -26.14
C LYS A 52 5.83 -6.50 -27.38
N GLY A 53 5.26 -5.42 -27.93
CA GLY A 53 4.39 -5.48 -29.13
C GLY A 53 3.00 -6.07 -28.89
N LYS A 54 2.69 -6.56 -27.68
CA LYS A 54 1.36 -7.10 -27.34
C LYS A 54 0.46 -6.01 -26.76
N ARG A 55 -0.84 -6.23 -26.85
CA ARG A 55 -1.86 -5.45 -26.12
C ARG A 55 -2.09 -6.12 -24.77
N ILE A 56 -1.75 -5.45 -23.68
CA ILE A 56 -1.77 -6.04 -22.35
C ILE A 56 -3.01 -5.57 -21.57
N GLY A 57 -3.77 -6.53 -21.04
CA GLY A 57 -4.71 -6.27 -19.95
C GLY A 57 -4.04 -6.63 -18.63
N LEU A 58 -4.10 -5.76 -17.62
CA LEU A 58 -3.45 -6.01 -16.33
C LEU A 58 -4.48 -6.04 -15.20
N VAL A 59 -4.50 -7.11 -14.42
CA VAL A 59 -5.23 -7.14 -13.14
C VAL A 59 -4.34 -6.51 -12.08
N ALA A 60 -4.77 -5.41 -11.48
CA ALA A 60 -3.95 -4.66 -10.53
C ALA A 60 -4.80 -3.88 -9.51
N ASN A 61 -4.17 -3.57 -8.39
CA ASN A 61 -4.72 -2.75 -7.30
C ASN A 61 -3.59 -1.88 -6.71
N GLN A 62 -3.87 -1.21 -5.58
CA GLN A 62 -2.92 -0.32 -4.92
C GLN A 62 -1.64 -1.02 -4.41
N SER A 63 -1.66 -2.33 -4.15
CA SER A 63 -0.46 -3.08 -3.74
C SER A 63 0.37 -3.63 -4.90
N SER A 64 -0.10 -3.45 -6.14
CA SER A 64 0.60 -3.87 -7.35
C SER A 64 1.72 -2.88 -7.67
N LEU A 65 2.92 -3.18 -7.16
CA LEU A 65 4.11 -2.32 -7.27
C LEU A 65 5.27 -3.03 -7.99
N ILE A 66 6.07 -2.23 -8.69
CA ILE A 66 7.44 -2.54 -9.12
C ILE A 66 8.33 -1.55 -8.35
N GLY A 67 9.13 -2.06 -7.43
CA GLY A 67 9.81 -1.30 -6.40
C GLY A 67 8.81 -0.51 -5.56
N LYS A 68 8.81 0.82 -5.73
CA LYS A 68 7.92 1.75 -5.01
C LYS A 68 6.88 2.43 -5.91
N LYS A 69 6.79 2.01 -7.17
CA LYS A 69 5.90 2.61 -8.18
C LYS A 69 4.84 1.61 -8.60
N SER A 70 3.65 2.11 -8.94
CA SER A 70 2.59 1.26 -9.50
C SER A 70 3.09 0.48 -10.71
N SER A 71 2.77 -0.81 -10.78
CA SER A 71 3.17 -1.66 -11.91
C SER A 71 2.63 -1.12 -13.24
N VAL A 72 1.43 -0.54 -13.26
CA VAL A 72 0.87 0.09 -14.47
C VAL A 72 1.75 1.24 -14.94
N ASP A 73 2.08 2.17 -14.05
CA ASP A 73 2.88 3.35 -14.39
C ASP A 73 4.28 2.95 -14.85
N SER A 74 4.90 2.00 -14.14
CA SER A 74 6.22 1.48 -14.47
C SER A 74 6.23 0.82 -15.85
N LEU A 75 5.28 -0.08 -16.14
CA LEU A 75 5.22 -0.77 -17.44
C LEU A 75 4.89 0.18 -18.59
N VAL A 76 4.01 1.16 -18.39
CA VAL A 76 3.75 2.21 -19.39
C VAL A 76 5.02 3.01 -19.68
N SER A 77 5.78 3.39 -18.63
CA SER A 77 7.04 4.13 -18.80
C SER A 77 8.13 3.32 -19.52
N LEU A 78 8.06 1.98 -19.43
CA LEU A 78 8.91 1.03 -20.15
C LEU A 78 8.43 0.74 -21.59
N GLY A 79 7.41 1.45 -22.07
CA GLY A 79 6.88 1.31 -23.44
C GLY A 79 5.96 0.11 -23.64
N ILE A 80 5.47 -0.52 -22.58
CA ILE A 80 4.49 -1.60 -22.68
C ILE A 80 3.09 -1.02 -22.93
N LYS A 81 2.42 -1.55 -23.96
CA LYS A 81 1.07 -1.14 -24.35
C LYS A 81 0.01 -1.80 -23.48
N ILE A 82 -0.26 -1.21 -22.31
CA ILE A 82 -1.41 -1.56 -21.49
C ILE A 82 -2.66 -0.91 -22.09
N VAL A 83 -3.66 -1.73 -22.43
CA VAL A 83 -4.90 -1.27 -23.06
C VAL A 83 -6.09 -1.22 -22.11
N LYS A 84 -6.05 -2.00 -21.04
CA LYS A 84 -7.06 -2.04 -19.98
C LYS A 84 -6.42 -2.46 -18.66
N VAL A 85 -6.93 -1.92 -17.56
CA VAL A 85 -6.63 -2.37 -16.20
C VAL A 85 -7.90 -2.99 -15.62
N PHE A 86 -7.77 -4.06 -14.85
CA PHE A 86 -8.87 -4.72 -14.15
C PHE A 86 -8.65 -4.55 -12.65
N GLY A 87 -9.56 -3.84 -11.98
CA GLY A 87 -9.46 -3.49 -10.56
C GLY A 87 -10.47 -4.25 -9.68
N PRO A 88 -10.13 -4.55 -8.41
CA PRO A 88 -11.05 -5.17 -7.44
C PRO A 88 -12.01 -4.14 -6.78
N GLU A 89 -12.79 -4.59 -5.79
CA GLU A 89 -13.82 -3.82 -5.04
C GLU A 89 -13.37 -2.49 -4.42
N HIS A 90 -12.06 -2.30 -4.18
CA HIS A 90 -11.54 -1.11 -3.51
C HIS A 90 -11.03 -0.04 -4.50
N GLY A 91 -11.28 -0.25 -5.79
CA GLY A 91 -10.79 0.62 -6.86
C GLY A 91 -9.30 0.42 -7.16
N PHE A 92 -8.89 0.78 -8.37
CA PHE A 92 -7.52 0.55 -8.83
C PHE A 92 -6.48 1.43 -8.11
N ARG A 93 -6.82 2.71 -7.86
CA ARG A 93 -5.95 3.67 -7.17
C ARG A 93 -6.22 3.80 -5.66
N GLY A 94 -7.11 2.97 -5.09
CA GLY A 94 -7.54 3.09 -3.69
C GLY A 94 -8.46 4.29 -3.43
N ASN A 95 -9.12 4.78 -4.48
CA ASN A 95 -10.02 5.93 -4.41
C ASN A 95 -11.44 5.58 -3.93
N ALA A 96 -11.74 4.29 -3.70
CA ALA A 96 -13.05 3.82 -3.27
C ALA A 96 -12.98 3.22 -1.86
N SER A 97 -13.98 3.54 -1.02
CA SER A 97 -14.13 2.97 0.32
C SER A 97 -14.51 1.48 0.26
N ASN A 98 -14.18 0.72 1.30
CA ASN A 98 -14.53 -0.69 1.41
C ASN A 98 -16.05 -0.90 1.25
N GLY A 99 -16.45 -1.82 0.35
CA GLY A 99 -17.84 -2.17 0.09
C GLY A 99 -18.60 -1.21 -0.83
N ALA A 100 -17.94 -0.19 -1.41
CA ALA A 100 -18.55 0.66 -2.42
C ALA A 100 -18.64 -0.06 -3.77
N VAL A 101 -19.73 0.18 -4.51
CA VAL A 101 -19.83 -0.27 -5.91
C VAL A 101 -18.79 0.52 -6.73
N VAL A 102 -17.80 -0.17 -7.26
CA VAL A 102 -16.81 0.42 -8.16
C VAL A 102 -17.28 0.22 -9.58
N ASN A 103 -17.56 1.32 -10.28
CA ASN A 103 -17.90 1.29 -11.70
C ASN A 103 -16.62 1.27 -12.55
N ASN A 104 -16.78 0.99 -13.84
CA ASN A 104 -15.71 1.23 -14.81
C ASN A 104 -15.32 2.71 -14.81
N GLU A 105 -14.03 3.00 -14.88
CA GLU A 105 -13.49 4.36 -14.84
C GLU A 105 -12.33 4.51 -15.84
N ILE A 106 -11.82 5.74 -16.00
CA ILE A 106 -10.62 6.02 -16.79
C ILE A 106 -9.56 6.53 -15.82
N ASP A 107 -8.38 5.91 -15.83
CA ASP A 107 -7.26 6.36 -14.99
C ASP A 107 -6.84 7.77 -15.41
N ALA A 108 -7.10 8.78 -14.58
CA ALA A 108 -6.80 10.18 -14.91
C ALA A 108 -5.32 10.42 -15.24
N LYS A 109 -4.41 9.58 -14.70
CA LYS A 109 -2.97 9.71 -14.91
C LYS A 109 -2.51 9.14 -16.26
N THR A 110 -3.01 7.97 -16.65
CA THR A 110 -2.53 7.25 -17.85
C THR A 110 -3.51 7.27 -19.01
N GLY A 111 -4.77 7.68 -18.78
CA GLY A 111 -5.86 7.59 -19.74
C GLY A 111 -6.34 6.15 -20.01
N ILE A 112 -5.83 5.16 -19.27
CA ILE A 112 -6.15 3.76 -19.50
C ILE A 112 -7.53 3.43 -18.89
N PRO A 113 -8.44 2.77 -19.63
CA PRO A 113 -9.70 2.29 -19.07
C PRO A 113 -9.47 1.27 -17.96
N ILE A 114 -10.16 1.47 -16.84
CA ILE A 114 -10.20 0.59 -15.69
C ILE A 114 -11.56 -0.11 -15.69
N ILE A 115 -11.54 -1.43 -15.75
CA ILE A 115 -12.71 -2.29 -15.68
C ILE A 115 -12.81 -2.80 -14.24
N SER A 116 -13.93 -2.52 -13.58
CA SER A 116 -14.17 -3.12 -12.27
C SER A 116 -14.48 -4.60 -12.45
N LEU A 117 -13.80 -5.45 -11.68
CA LEU A 117 -14.12 -6.88 -11.58
C LEU A 117 -15.30 -7.15 -10.64
N TYR A 118 -15.79 -6.12 -9.96
CA TYR A 118 -16.87 -6.20 -8.98
C TYR A 118 -17.99 -5.20 -9.29
N GLY A 119 -19.24 -5.61 -9.08
CA GLY A 119 -20.44 -4.86 -9.46
C GLY A 119 -21.28 -5.62 -10.49
N LYS A 120 -22.11 -4.90 -11.27
CA LYS A 120 -23.06 -5.45 -12.25
C LYS A 120 -22.40 -5.91 -13.57
N ASN A 121 -21.42 -6.81 -13.49
CA ASN A 121 -20.89 -7.50 -14.68
C ASN A 121 -21.42 -8.95 -14.78
N GLU A 122 -22.56 -9.23 -14.14
CA GLU A 122 -23.43 -10.38 -14.40
C GLU A 122 -24.47 -10.05 -15.48
#